data_AF-A0A7R8ZTP9-F1
#
_entry.id   AF-A0A7R8ZTP9-F1
#
_cell.length_a   1.000
_cell.length_b   1.000
_cell.length_c   1.000
_cell.angle_alpha   90.00
_cell.angle_beta   90.00
_cell.angle_gamma   90.00
#
_symmetry.space_group_name_H-M   'P 1'
#
loop_
_entity.id
_entity.type
_entity.pdbx_description
1 polymer ?
#
loop_
_entity_poly.entity_id
_entity_poly.type
_entity_poly.pdbx_seq_one_letter_code
_entity_poly.pdbx_strand_id
1 'polypeptide(L)'
;VGRATGTLRRFIVEPFLPHGEEDEAYICIYSHRSGDTILFTPQGGVDVGDVEAKAIRCDVPVGDSLSAERVEKILLRGLADAKKGALIKFVVDLYKMYQDLYFTYLEINPLVVTPQGDIHILDLAAKLDATAEYLCKGKWGEIDFPPPFGRDAYPEEAYIAELDSKTGASLKLTILNPKGRIWTMVAGGGASVIYSDTICDLGGATELANYGEYSGAPNDQQTYDYAKTILSLMTRERHAQGK
;
A
#
# COMPACT_ATOMS: atom_id res chain seq x y z
N VAL A 1 -5.76 -8.02 14.47
CA VAL A 1 -6.72 -7.32 13.57
C VAL A 1 -7.32 -8.35 12.64
N GLY A 2 -8.64 -8.60 12.73
CA GLY A 2 -9.26 -9.71 12.00
C GLY A 2 -8.60 -11.05 12.34
N ARG A 3 -8.13 -11.78 11.32
CA ARG A 3 -7.40 -13.05 11.48
C ARG A 3 -5.90 -12.90 11.79
N ALA A 4 -5.35 -11.69 11.69
CA ALA A 4 -3.93 -11.44 11.89
C ALA A 4 -3.59 -11.14 13.37
N THR A 5 -2.52 -11.76 13.86
CA THR A 5 -1.95 -11.54 15.20
C THR A 5 -0.50 -11.08 15.06
N GLY A 6 -0.11 -10.03 15.77
CA GLY A 6 1.25 -9.47 15.72
C GLY A 6 1.54 -8.55 16.89
N THR A 7 2.81 -8.26 17.11
CA THR A 7 3.28 -7.38 18.19
C THR A 7 3.21 -5.91 17.76
N LEU A 8 2.69 -5.04 18.62
CA LEU A 8 2.72 -3.59 18.41
C LEU A 8 4.13 -3.05 18.69
N ARG A 9 4.86 -2.65 17.64
CA ARG A 9 6.26 -2.20 17.74
C ARG A 9 6.46 -0.73 17.36
N ARG A 10 5.53 -0.13 16.63
CA ARG A 10 5.61 1.24 16.11
C ARG A 10 4.35 1.99 16.51
N PHE A 11 4.54 3.18 17.06
CA PHE A 11 3.49 4.09 17.47
C PHE A 11 3.81 5.47 16.92
N ILE A 12 2.77 6.19 16.52
CA ILE A 12 2.85 7.61 16.14
C ILE A 12 2.17 8.38 17.27
N VAL A 13 2.82 9.46 17.73
CA VAL A 13 2.28 10.35 18.75
C VAL A 13 2.23 11.74 18.15
N GLU A 14 1.02 12.29 18.07
CA GLU A 14 0.76 13.60 17.45
C GLU A 14 0.00 14.52 18.42
N PRO A 15 0.06 15.84 18.22
CA PRO A 15 -0.72 16.78 19.01
C PRO A 15 -2.22 16.46 18.91
N PHE A 16 -2.89 16.45 20.05
CA PHE A 16 -4.35 16.37 20.07
C PHE A 16 -4.96 17.64 19.45
N LEU A 17 -5.87 17.47 18.50
CA LEU A 17 -6.63 18.55 17.88
C LEU A 17 -8.06 18.52 18.42
N PRO A 18 -8.49 19.46 19.27
CA PRO A 18 -9.90 19.58 19.65
C PRO A 18 -10.76 20.00 18.44
N HIS A 19 -11.76 19.19 18.07
CA HIS A 19 -12.70 19.47 16.97
C HIS A 19 -14.04 18.74 17.20
N GLY A 20 -15.10 19.15 16.48
CA GLY A 20 -16.39 18.46 16.46
C GLY A 20 -16.51 17.49 15.27
N GLU A 21 -17.49 16.58 15.31
CA GLU A 21 -17.76 15.64 14.21
C GLU A 21 -18.14 16.37 12.91
N GLU A 22 -18.76 17.56 13.01
CA GLU A 22 -19.11 18.42 11.88
C GLU A 22 -17.91 19.06 11.17
N ASP A 23 -16.71 18.94 11.77
CA ASP A 23 -15.46 19.38 11.18
C ASP A 23 -14.72 18.24 10.48
N GLU A 24 -15.15 16.97 10.66
CA GLU A 24 -14.54 15.82 10.00
C GLU A 24 -15.10 15.60 8.60
N ALA A 25 -14.21 15.54 7.61
CA ALA A 25 -14.49 15.13 6.25
C ALA A 25 -13.68 13.87 5.89
N TYR A 26 -14.03 13.29 4.76
CA TYR A 26 -13.32 12.17 4.16
C TYR A 26 -12.87 12.56 2.75
N ILE A 27 -11.66 12.19 2.39
CA ILE A 27 -11.20 12.24 1.00
C ILE A 27 -10.39 10.99 0.65
N CYS A 28 -10.64 10.45 -0.54
CA CYS A 28 -9.84 9.37 -1.09
C CYS A 28 -9.57 9.61 -2.58
N ILE A 29 -8.37 9.26 -3.02
CA ILE A 29 -7.93 9.26 -4.41
C ILE A 29 -7.40 7.87 -4.71
N TYR A 30 -7.89 7.24 -5.76
CA TYR A 30 -7.37 5.94 -6.20
C TYR A 30 -7.33 5.83 -7.72
N SER A 31 -6.30 5.14 -8.21
CA SER A 31 -6.09 4.95 -9.64
C SER A 31 -6.84 3.74 -10.17
N HIS A 32 -7.35 3.87 -11.39
CA HIS A 32 -7.88 2.77 -12.19
C HIS A 32 -7.39 2.90 -13.64
N ARG A 33 -7.73 1.93 -14.49
CA ARG A 33 -7.17 1.82 -15.85
C ARG A 33 -7.35 3.09 -16.72
N SER A 34 -8.46 3.80 -16.54
CA SER A 34 -8.87 4.95 -17.36
C SER A 34 -8.62 6.31 -16.71
N GLY A 35 -8.06 6.36 -15.51
CA GLY A 35 -7.79 7.61 -14.80
C GLY A 35 -7.80 7.40 -13.30
N ASP A 36 -8.00 8.50 -12.57
CA ASP A 36 -8.07 8.51 -11.12
C ASP A 36 -9.47 8.90 -10.66
N THR A 37 -9.93 8.31 -9.56
CA THR A 37 -11.19 8.68 -8.92
C THR A 37 -10.89 9.44 -7.63
N ILE A 38 -11.55 10.58 -7.45
CA ILE A 38 -11.56 11.33 -6.20
C ILE A 38 -12.93 11.17 -5.55
N LEU A 39 -12.95 10.69 -4.31
CA LEU A 39 -14.12 10.57 -3.46
C LEU A 39 -14.05 11.62 -2.35
N PHE A 40 -15.18 12.28 -2.08
CA PHE A 40 -15.29 13.23 -1.00
C PHE A 40 -16.64 13.11 -0.28
N THR A 41 -16.64 13.16 1.06
CA THR A 41 -17.86 13.37 1.86
C THR A 41 -17.58 14.30 3.03
N PRO A 42 -18.49 15.24 3.35
CA PRO A 42 -18.37 16.12 4.53
C PRO A 42 -18.72 15.40 5.85
N GLN A 43 -18.91 14.09 5.83
CA GLN A 43 -19.13 13.24 7.00
C GLN A 43 -17.96 12.25 7.06
N GLY A 44 -16.87 12.63 7.73
CA GLY A 44 -15.70 11.78 7.94
C GLY A 44 -15.78 10.93 9.20
N GLY A 45 -14.62 10.51 9.68
CA GLY A 45 -14.46 9.88 10.98
C GLY A 45 -14.62 8.36 10.98
N VAL A 46 -14.63 7.80 12.19
CA VAL A 46 -14.74 6.35 12.41
C VAL A 46 -16.10 5.78 11.99
N ASP A 47 -17.15 6.61 11.98
CA ASP A 47 -18.54 6.23 11.67
C ASP A 47 -18.96 6.55 10.23
N VAL A 48 -18.00 6.81 9.33
CA VAL A 48 -18.28 7.12 7.92
C VAL A 48 -19.11 6.02 7.22
N GLY A 49 -18.94 4.74 7.60
CA GLY A 49 -19.71 3.61 7.07
C GLY A 49 -19.39 3.31 5.61
N ASP A 50 -20.42 3.08 4.79
CA ASP A 50 -20.27 2.81 3.35
C ASP A 50 -19.95 4.10 2.59
N VAL A 51 -18.64 4.37 2.45
CA VAL A 51 -18.11 5.54 1.77
C VAL A 51 -18.49 5.56 0.29
N GLU A 52 -18.46 4.42 -0.40
CA GLU A 52 -18.73 4.37 -1.85
C GLU A 52 -20.17 4.81 -2.18
N ALA A 53 -21.12 4.52 -1.29
CA ALA A 53 -22.51 4.95 -1.43
C ALA A 53 -22.74 6.42 -1.06
N LYS A 54 -21.97 6.96 -0.10
CA LYS A 54 -22.17 8.31 0.46
C LYS A 54 -21.34 9.39 -0.23
N ALA A 55 -20.14 9.03 -0.69
CA ALA A 55 -19.18 9.99 -1.20
C ALA A 55 -19.55 10.49 -2.59
N ILE A 56 -19.30 11.76 -2.82
CA ILE A 56 -19.37 12.36 -4.15
C ILE A 56 -18.12 11.95 -4.91
N ARG A 57 -18.34 11.44 -6.12
CA ARG A 57 -17.29 10.93 -7.01
C ARG A 57 -16.95 11.96 -8.08
N CYS A 58 -15.66 12.21 -8.29
CA CYS A 58 -15.12 12.94 -9.43
C CYS A 58 -14.00 12.11 -10.08
N ASP A 59 -14.27 11.58 -11.27
CA ASP A 59 -13.25 10.89 -12.07
C ASP A 59 -12.41 11.92 -12.84
N VAL A 60 -11.09 11.73 -12.91
CA VAL A 60 -10.14 12.49 -13.72
C VAL A 60 -9.51 11.53 -14.72
N PRO A 61 -9.91 11.57 -16.01
CA PRO A 61 -9.37 10.68 -17.02
C PRO A 61 -7.86 10.84 -17.23
N VAL A 62 -7.20 9.79 -17.74
CA VAL A 62 -5.79 9.87 -18.13
C VAL A 62 -5.56 11.02 -19.10
N GLY A 63 -4.55 11.85 -18.82
CA GLY A 63 -4.19 13.02 -19.63
C GLY A 63 -5.04 14.26 -19.33
N ASP A 64 -6.04 14.17 -18.45
CA ASP A 64 -6.83 15.30 -17.97
C ASP A 64 -6.24 15.87 -16.66
N SER A 65 -6.76 17.02 -16.25
CA SER A 65 -6.37 17.71 -15.01
C SER A 65 -7.57 18.01 -14.12
N LEU A 66 -7.32 18.19 -12.83
CA LEU A 66 -8.33 18.60 -11.86
C LEU A 66 -8.33 20.13 -11.70
N SER A 67 -9.39 20.80 -12.18
CA SER A 67 -9.56 22.24 -12.02
C SER A 67 -10.31 22.60 -10.73
N ALA A 68 -10.08 23.80 -10.21
CA ALA A 68 -10.79 24.33 -9.04
C ALA A 68 -12.31 24.36 -9.25
N GLU A 69 -12.75 24.72 -10.46
CA GLU A 69 -14.17 24.76 -10.81
C GLU A 69 -14.80 23.36 -10.82
N ARG A 70 -14.04 22.33 -11.21
CA ARG A 70 -14.50 20.94 -11.19
C ARG A 70 -14.66 20.46 -9.75
N VAL A 71 -13.70 20.76 -8.88
CA VAL A 71 -13.78 20.46 -7.44
C VAL A 71 -15.00 21.15 -6.82
N GLU A 72 -15.18 22.44 -7.06
CA GLU A 72 -16.29 23.21 -6.50
C GLU A 72 -17.67 22.69 -6.95
N LYS A 73 -17.84 22.45 -8.26
CA LYS A 73 -19.13 22.07 -8.84
C LYS A 73 -19.51 20.62 -8.61
N ILE A 74 -18.52 19.73 -8.54
CA ILE A 74 -18.73 18.29 -8.39
C ILE A 74 -18.56 17.91 -6.92
N LEU A 75 -17.31 17.84 -6.43
CA LEU A 75 -16.98 17.27 -5.13
C LEU A 75 -17.58 18.04 -3.96
N LEU A 76 -17.59 19.38 -4.02
CA LEU A 76 -18.04 20.23 -2.92
C LEU A 76 -19.46 20.75 -3.12
N ARG A 77 -20.24 20.07 -3.96
CA ARG A 77 -21.65 20.40 -4.19
C ARG A 77 -22.42 20.33 -2.87
N GLY A 78 -23.03 21.44 -2.48
CA GLY A 78 -23.90 21.51 -1.30
C GLY A 78 -23.18 21.77 0.03
N LEU A 79 -21.85 21.92 0.03
CA LEU A 79 -21.12 22.44 1.19
C LEU A 79 -21.42 23.94 1.41
N ALA A 80 -21.34 24.40 2.65
CA ALA A 80 -21.43 25.81 2.99
C ALA A 80 -20.22 26.59 2.48
N ASP A 81 -20.43 27.82 1.98
CA ASP A 81 -19.39 28.59 1.28
C ASP A 81 -18.18 28.91 2.16
N ALA A 82 -18.36 29.05 3.48
CA ALA A 82 -17.28 29.34 4.43
C ALA A 82 -16.14 28.30 4.42
N LYS A 83 -16.44 27.02 4.15
CA LYS A 83 -15.45 25.92 4.12
C LYS A 83 -14.90 25.63 2.70
N LYS A 84 -15.48 26.21 1.65
CA LYS A 84 -15.15 25.84 0.25
C LYS A 84 -13.78 26.31 -0.21
N GLY A 85 -13.41 27.57 0.06
CA GLY A 85 -12.21 28.16 -0.54
C GLY A 85 -10.92 27.39 -0.22
N ALA A 86 -10.67 27.12 1.06
CA ALA A 86 -9.50 26.36 1.51
C ALA A 86 -9.53 24.91 1.00
N LEU A 87 -10.70 24.27 1.01
CA LEU A 87 -10.88 22.88 0.60
C LEU A 87 -10.68 22.71 -0.92
N ILE A 88 -11.17 23.63 -1.75
CA ILE A 88 -10.92 23.59 -3.22
C ILE A 88 -9.43 23.58 -3.50
N LYS A 89 -8.69 24.53 -2.89
CA LYS A 89 -7.24 24.62 -3.07
C LYS A 89 -6.54 23.35 -2.59
N PHE A 90 -6.92 22.84 -1.42
CA PHE A 90 -6.36 21.63 -0.85
C PHE A 90 -6.55 20.41 -1.77
N VAL A 91 -7.76 20.18 -2.29
CA VAL A 91 -8.03 19.03 -3.16
C VAL A 91 -7.24 19.10 -4.46
N VAL A 92 -7.13 20.29 -5.07
CA VAL A 92 -6.32 20.48 -6.29
C VAL A 92 -4.84 20.21 -6.01
N ASP A 93 -4.30 20.75 -4.93
CA ASP A 93 -2.89 20.55 -4.56
C ASP A 93 -2.61 19.09 -4.14
N LEU A 94 -3.56 18.46 -3.44
CA LEU A 94 -3.48 17.05 -3.03
C LEU A 94 -3.44 16.13 -4.25
N TYR A 95 -4.31 16.37 -5.24
CA TYR A 95 -4.32 15.60 -6.48
C TYR A 95 -3.05 15.81 -7.30
N LYS A 96 -2.55 17.05 -7.37
CA LYS A 96 -1.26 17.33 -8.01
C LYS A 96 -0.13 16.57 -7.32
N MET A 97 -0.08 16.58 -5.99
CA MET A 97 0.90 15.84 -5.20
C MET A 97 0.77 14.32 -5.43
N TYR A 98 -0.46 13.79 -5.45
CA TYR A 98 -0.77 12.39 -5.75
C TYR A 98 -0.13 11.96 -7.08
N GLN A 99 -0.29 12.76 -8.14
CA GLN A 99 0.31 12.50 -9.44
C GLN A 99 1.83 12.68 -9.42
N ASP A 100 2.33 13.79 -8.85
CA ASP A 100 3.75 14.16 -8.83
C ASP A 100 4.64 13.17 -8.07
N LEU A 101 4.04 12.44 -7.12
CA LEU A 101 4.69 11.43 -6.28
C LEU A 101 4.28 10.00 -6.62
N TYR A 102 3.54 9.76 -7.70
CA TYR A 102 3.17 8.41 -8.16
C TYR A 102 2.43 7.58 -7.11
N PHE A 103 1.45 8.19 -6.44
CA PHE A 103 0.49 7.44 -5.63
C PHE A 103 -0.45 6.63 -6.53
N THR A 104 -0.91 5.50 -6.01
CA THR A 104 -1.97 4.65 -6.62
C THR A 104 -3.21 4.56 -5.73
N TYR A 105 -3.06 4.95 -4.46
CA TYR A 105 -4.11 5.07 -3.46
C TYR A 105 -3.67 6.09 -2.42
N LEU A 106 -4.57 6.98 -2.03
CA LEU A 106 -4.38 7.93 -0.93
C LEU A 106 -5.74 8.20 -0.30
N GLU A 107 -5.85 7.97 1.00
CA GLU A 107 -7.05 8.18 1.79
C GLU A 107 -6.68 8.97 3.04
N ILE A 108 -7.49 9.99 3.34
CA ILE A 108 -7.39 10.78 4.56
C ILE A 108 -8.73 10.69 5.27
N ASN A 109 -8.74 10.07 6.46
CA ASN A 109 -9.95 9.92 7.26
C ASN A 109 -9.69 9.85 8.79
N PRO A 110 -9.94 10.93 9.56
CA PRO A 110 -10.61 12.15 9.13
C PRO A 110 -9.65 13.21 8.55
N LEU A 111 -10.16 13.94 7.55
CA LEU A 111 -9.67 15.26 7.15
C LEU A 111 -10.45 16.30 7.95
N VAL A 112 -9.82 16.95 8.92
CA VAL A 112 -10.50 17.97 9.74
C VAL A 112 -10.40 19.34 9.06
N VAL A 113 -11.56 19.98 8.87
CA VAL A 113 -11.69 21.33 8.32
C VAL A 113 -12.33 22.23 9.38
N THR A 114 -11.50 23.03 10.05
CA THR A 114 -11.93 23.90 11.15
C THR A 114 -12.89 24.99 10.64
N PRO A 115 -13.69 25.61 11.53
CA PRO A 115 -14.52 26.76 11.17
C PRO A 115 -13.73 27.95 10.60
N GLN A 116 -12.44 28.06 10.94
CA GLN A 116 -11.53 29.10 10.44
C GLN A 116 -11.01 28.78 9.03
N GLY A 117 -11.24 27.56 8.52
CA GLY A 117 -10.77 27.09 7.22
C GLY A 117 -9.40 26.43 7.25
N ASP A 118 -8.86 26.13 8.44
CA ASP A 118 -7.62 25.37 8.58
C ASP A 118 -7.89 23.89 8.32
N ILE A 119 -6.92 23.23 7.67
CA ILE A 119 -7.02 21.83 7.27
C ILE A 119 -5.98 21.01 8.03
N HIS A 120 -6.46 19.95 8.69
CA HIS A 120 -5.63 19.01 9.45
C HIS A 120 -5.85 17.59 8.95
N ILE A 121 -4.76 16.87 8.72
CA ILE A 121 -4.77 15.46 8.31
C ILE A 121 -4.53 14.65 9.59
N LEU A 122 -5.55 13.96 10.09
CA LEU A 122 -5.43 13.17 11.33
C LEU A 122 -5.14 11.69 11.10
N ASP A 123 -5.42 11.20 9.90
CA ASP A 123 -5.04 9.86 9.46
C ASP A 123 -4.70 9.88 7.97
N LEU A 124 -3.81 8.99 7.56
CA LEU A 124 -3.43 8.83 6.17
C LEU A 124 -3.10 7.37 5.88
N ALA A 125 -3.84 6.79 4.94
CA ALA A 125 -3.55 5.48 4.36
C ALA A 125 -3.20 5.67 2.88
N ALA A 126 -2.05 5.16 2.44
CA ALA A 126 -1.60 5.39 1.07
C ALA A 126 -0.81 4.22 0.47
N LYS A 127 -0.75 4.18 -0.86
CA LYS A 127 0.08 3.26 -1.66
C LYS A 127 0.78 4.05 -2.75
N LEU A 128 2.08 3.78 -2.91
CA LEU A 128 2.90 4.32 -3.99
C LEU A 128 3.17 3.23 -5.03
N ASP A 129 3.32 3.62 -6.28
CA ASP A 129 3.82 2.74 -7.33
C ASP A 129 5.34 2.54 -7.17
N ALA A 130 5.75 1.51 -6.44
CA ALA A 130 7.17 1.22 -6.18
C ALA A 130 8.01 1.12 -7.47
N THR A 131 7.41 0.84 -8.63
CA THR A 131 8.16 0.83 -9.91
C THR A 131 8.60 2.21 -10.37
N ALA A 132 7.98 3.28 -9.86
CA ALA A 132 8.34 4.67 -10.15
C ALA A 132 9.53 5.19 -9.30
N GLU A 133 10.14 4.36 -8.45
CA GLU A 133 11.26 4.77 -7.59
C GLU A 133 12.38 5.46 -8.38
N TYR A 134 12.74 4.94 -9.55
CA TYR A 134 13.80 5.53 -10.39
C TYR A 134 13.48 6.95 -10.88
N LEU A 135 12.19 7.31 -10.99
CA LEU A 135 11.73 8.66 -11.35
C LEU A 135 11.61 9.56 -10.11
N CYS A 136 11.16 8.97 -8.99
CA CYS A 136 10.79 9.69 -7.79
C CYS A 136 11.86 9.72 -6.70
N LYS A 137 13.02 9.08 -6.89
CA LYS A 137 14.08 8.97 -5.88
C LYS A 137 14.46 10.30 -5.23
N GLY A 138 14.57 11.38 -6.02
CA GLY A 138 14.87 12.72 -5.50
C GLY A 138 13.77 13.35 -4.65
N LYS A 139 12.52 12.90 -4.81
CA LYS A 139 11.35 13.36 -4.04
C LYS A 139 11.02 12.45 -2.87
N TRP A 140 11.10 11.13 -3.05
CA TRP A 140 10.78 10.13 -2.04
C TRP A 140 11.87 9.99 -0.97
N GLY A 141 13.14 10.19 -1.35
CA GLY A 141 14.26 9.89 -0.46
C GLY A 141 14.34 8.40 -0.15
N GLU A 142 14.71 8.08 1.09
CA GLU A 142 14.74 6.72 1.61
C GLU A 142 13.36 6.35 2.14
N ILE A 143 12.59 5.58 1.37
CA ILE A 143 11.23 5.17 1.72
C ILE A 143 11.18 3.68 2.06
N ASP A 144 10.50 3.36 3.16
CA ASP A 144 10.26 1.98 3.59
C ASP A 144 8.85 1.53 3.19
N PHE A 145 8.74 0.32 2.63
CA PHE A 145 7.47 -0.36 2.38
C PHE A 145 7.20 -1.39 3.49
N PRO A 146 6.41 -1.05 4.53
CA PRO A 146 6.20 -1.96 5.66
C PRO A 146 5.39 -3.20 5.24
N PRO A 147 5.70 -4.38 5.80
CA PRO A 147 4.85 -5.57 5.60
C PRO A 147 3.47 -5.36 6.26
N PRO A 148 2.46 -6.14 5.85
CA PRO A 148 1.16 -6.10 6.48
C PRO A 148 1.24 -6.52 7.96
N PHE A 149 0.35 -5.97 8.79
CA PHE A 149 0.27 -6.32 10.21
C PHE A 149 0.14 -7.83 10.42
N GLY A 150 0.88 -8.35 11.41
CA GLY A 150 0.93 -9.79 11.73
C GLY A 150 2.03 -10.57 11.01
N ARG A 151 2.80 -9.92 10.13
CA ARG A 151 4.02 -10.47 9.55
C ARG A 151 5.23 -9.69 10.02
N ASP A 152 6.25 -10.41 10.46
CA ASP A 152 7.54 -9.81 10.79
C ASP A 152 8.28 -9.47 9.49
N ALA A 153 9.00 -8.35 9.48
CA ALA A 153 9.96 -8.05 8.44
C ALA A 153 11.21 -8.92 8.64
N TYR A 154 11.53 -9.77 7.67
CA TYR A 154 12.73 -10.60 7.73
C TYR A 154 13.88 -9.94 6.95
N PRO A 155 15.13 -9.97 7.47
CA PRO A 155 16.28 -9.42 6.76
C PRO A 155 16.52 -10.14 5.43
N GLU A 156 16.12 -11.41 5.30
CA GLU A 156 16.21 -12.16 4.05
C GLU A 156 15.23 -11.65 2.97
N GLU A 157 14.02 -11.22 3.36
CA GLU A 157 13.08 -10.61 2.41
C GLU A 157 13.64 -9.27 1.91
N ALA A 158 14.22 -8.47 2.81
CA ALA A 158 14.88 -7.20 2.44
C ALA A 158 16.08 -7.42 1.51
N TYR A 159 16.90 -8.44 1.78
CA TYR A 159 18.03 -8.80 0.91
C TYR A 159 17.59 -9.20 -0.50
N ILE A 160 16.53 -10.03 -0.63
CA ILE A 160 16.00 -10.38 -1.94
C ILE A 160 15.39 -9.17 -2.65
N ALA A 161 14.67 -8.30 -1.94
CA ALA A 161 14.14 -7.06 -2.51
C ALA A 161 15.25 -6.11 -3.00
N GLU A 162 16.38 -6.05 -2.30
CA GLU A 162 17.56 -5.29 -2.73
C GLU A 162 18.23 -5.89 -3.98
N LEU A 163 18.28 -7.23 -4.09
CA LEU A 163 18.77 -7.89 -5.30
C LEU A 163 17.86 -7.61 -6.50
N ASP A 164 16.55 -7.68 -6.29
CA ASP A 164 15.50 -7.40 -7.27
C ASP A 164 15.59 -5.97 -7.84
N SER A 165 15.77 -4.96 -6.97
CA SER A 165 15.86 -3.55 -7.40
C SER A 165 17.10 -3.23 -8.24
N LYS A 166 18.12 -4.10 -8.23
CA LYS A 166 19.39 -3.94 -8.96
C LYS A 166 19.44 -4.71 -10.27
N THR A 167 18.33 -5.30 -10.72
CA THR A 167 18.30 -6.11 -11.94
C THR A 167 17.02 -5.92 -12.75
N GLY A 168 17.09 -6.28 -14.04
CA GLY A 168 15.89 -6.40 -14.90
C GLY A 168 15.19 -7.75 -14.77
N ALA A 169 15.80 -8.71 -14.04
CA ALA A 169 15.12 -9.93 -13.62
C ALA A 169 14.11 -9.62 -12.50
N SER A 170 13.22 -10.56 -12.19
CA SER A 170 12.35 -10.49 -11.02
C SER A 170 12.79 -11.53 -10.01
N LEU A 171 13.01 -11.10 -8.77
CA LEU A 171 13.37 -11.92 -7.62
C LEU A 171 12.43 -11.55 -6.47
N LYS A 172 11.51 -12.45 -6.11
CA LYS A 172 10.54 -12.18 -5.05
C LYS A 172 10.62 -13.27 -3.99
N LEU A 173 10.63 -12.88 -2.72
CA LEU A 173 10.58 -13.78 -1.59
C LEU A 173 9.66 -13.21 -0.51
N THR A 174 8.83 -14.08 0.03
CA THR A 174 7.85 -13.76 1.06
C THR A 174 7.78 -14.95 2.01
N ILE A 175 8.20 -14.76 3.26
CA ILE A 175 8.19 -15.80 4.30
C ILE A 175 6.80 -15.83 4.93
N LEU A 176 6.14 -16.99 4.85
CA LEU A 176 4.78 -17.23 5.35
C LEU A 176 4.82 -17.93 6.70
N ASN A 177 5.54 -19.05 6.78
CA ASN A 177 5.76 -19.83 7.98
C ASN A 177 7.23 -20.28 8.02
N PRO A 178 8.13 -19.60 8.76
CA PRO A 178 9.55 -19.97 8.78
C PRO A 178 9.81 -21.37 9.35
N LYS A 179 8.82 -22.00 10.01
CA LYS A 179 8.89 -23.36 10.56
C LYS A 179 8.20 -24.40 9.67
N GLY A 180 7.64 -23.99 8.54
CA GLY A 180 7.00 -24.89 7.59
C GLY A 180 8.02 -25.78 6.89
N ARG A 181 7.64 -27.03 6.61
CA ARG A 181 8.51 -27.99 5.92
C ARG A 181 8.46 -27.93 4.39
N ILE A 182 7.58 -27.13 3.80
CA ILE A 182 7.43 -27.03 2.34
C ILE A 182 8.01 -25.70 1.86
N TRP A 183 9.29 -25.75 1.47
CA TRP A 183 10.00 -24.66 0.82
C TRP A 183 9.91 -24.78 -0.71
N THR A 184 9.68 -23.64 -1.38
CA THR A 184 9.57 -23.55 -2.84
C THR A 184 10.61 -22.58 -3.41
N MET A 185 11.17 -22.93 -4.57
CA MET A 185 12.05 -22.07 -5.37
C MET A 185 11.63 -22.27 -6.83
N VAL A 186 10.66 -21.47 -7.29
CA VAL A 186 9.97 -21.67 -8.57
C VAL A 186 10.38 -20.60 -9.58
N ALA A 187 10.63 -21.03 -10.81
CA ALA A 187 10.89 -20.11 -11.92
C ALA A 187 9.58 -19.60 -12.53
N GLY A 188 9.38 -18.28 -12.56
CA GLY A 188 8.22 -17.64 -13.18
C GLY A 188 7.04 -17.38 -12.22
N GLY A 189 6.56 -16.13 -12.22
CA GLY A 189 5.42 -15.72 -11.38
C GLY A 189 4.11 -16.49 -11.62
N GLY A 190 3.81 -16.89 -12.86
CA GLY A 190 2.62 -17.72 -13.12
C GLY A 190 2.75 -19.13 -12.53
N ALA A 191 3.94 -19.73 -12.62
CA ALA A 191 4.19 -21.05 -12.08
C ALA A 191 4.20 -21.03 -10.55
N SER A 192 4.80 -20.01 -9.91
CA SER A 192 4.86 -19.93 -8.44
C SER A 192 3.48 -19.90 -7.80
N VAL A 193 2.51 -19.23 -8.45
CA VAL A 193 1.09 -19.26 -8.03
C VAL A 193 0.53 -20.67 -8.15
N ILE A 194 0.66 -21.32 -9.31
CA ILE A 194 0.12 -22.68 -9.53
C ILE A 194 0.68 -23.70 -8.52
N TYR A 195 1.99 -23.65 -8.24
CA TYR A 195 2.60 -24.53 -7.23
C TYR A 195 2.07 -24.24 -5.82
N SER A 196 1.88 -22.97 -5.46
CA SER A 196 1.36 -22.59 -4.15
C SER A 196 -0.09 -23.02 -3.97
N ASP A 197 -0.94 -22.82 -4.97
CA ASP A 197 -2.33 -23.28 -4.98
C ASP A 197 -2.40 -24.79 -4.84
N THR A 198 -1.58 -25.53 -5.61
CA THR A 198 -1.53 -26.99 -5.54
C THR A 198 -1.11 -27.48 -4.16
N ILE A 199 -0.13 -26.84 -3.51
CA ILE A 199 0.29 -27.18 -2.14
C ILE A 199 -0.86 -26.95 -1.16
N CYS A 200 -1.55 -25.82 -1.27
CA CYS A 200 -2.69 -25.49 -0.43
C CYS A 200 -3.86 -26.47 -0.62
N ASP A 201 -4.21 -26.81 -1.86
CA ASP A 201 -5.29 -27.73 -2.22
C ASP A 201 -5.03 -29.16 -1.71
N LEU A 202 -3.76 -29.57 -1.67
CA LEU A 202 -3.34 -30.84 -1.11
C LEU A 202 -3.19 -30.81 0.43
N GLY A 203 -3.66 -29.75 1.09
CA GLY A 203 -3.68 -29.62 2.55
C GLY A 203 -2.36 -29.15 3.17
N GLY A 204 -1.41 -28.69 2.36
CA GLY A 204 -0.09 -28.24 2.80
C GLY A 204 -0.02 -26.77 3.23
N ALA A 205 -1.14 -26.04 3.30
CA ALA A 205 -1.17 -24.60 3.54
C ALA A 205 -0.46 -24.18 4.83
N THR A 206 -0.61 -24.93 5.92
CA THR A 206 0.07 -24.63 7.21
C THR A 206 1.56 -24.94 7.19
N GLU A 207 2.00 -25.78 6.26
CA GLU A 207 3.39 -26.23 6.11
C GLU A 207 4.15 -25.49 4.99
N LEU A 208 3.45 -24.64 4.21
CA LEU A 208 4.05 -23.80 3.18
C LEU A 208 4.88 -22.70 3.84
N ALA A 209 6.20 -22.77 3.66
CA ALA A 209 7.13 -21.90 4.37
C ALA A 209 7.29 -20.52 3.72
N ASN A 210 7.31 -20.49 2.39
CA ASN A 210 7.52 -19.29 1.62
C ASN A 210 6.68 -19.27 0.33
N TYR A 211 6.37 -18.05 -0.11
CA TYR A 211 5.94 -17.74 -1.46
C TYR A 211 7.05 -16.93 -2.13
N GLY A 212 7.34 -17.19 -3.40
CA GLY A 212 8.38 -16.47 -4.11
C GLY A 212 8.59 -17.01 -5.51
N GLU A 213 9.32 -16.24 -6.30
CA GLU A 213 9.69 -16.60 -7.66
C GLU A 213 11.02 -15.97 -8.06
N TYR A 214 11.64 -16.57 -9.07
CA TYR A 214 12.70 -15.93 -9.85
C TYR A 214 12.35 -16.00 -11.34
N SER A 215 12.43 -14.90 -12.06
CA SER A 215 12.09 -14.84 -13.50
C SER A 215 12.76 -13.67 -14.22
N GLY A 216 12.49 -13.49 -15.51
CA GLY A 216 13.14 -12.43 -16.30
C GLY A 216 14.63 -12.70 -16.60
N ALA A 217 15.02 -13.98 -16.66
CA ALA A 217 16.38 -14.44 -16.96
C ALA A 217 17.48 -13.89 -16.02
N PRO A 218 17.41 -14.18 -14.70
CA PRO A 218 18.50 -13.85 -13.78
C PRO A 218 19.77 -14.62 -14.16
N ASN A 219 20.93 -14.04 -13.85
CA ASN A 219 22.22 -14.67 -14.07
C ASN A 219 22.58 -15.71 -12.98
N ASP A 220 23.69 -16.41 -13.17
CA ASP A 220 24.16 -17.47 -12.26
C ASP A 220 24.37 -16.95 -10.83
N GLN A 221 24.97 -15.77 -10.67
CA GLN A 221 25.24 -15.17 -9.36
C GLN A 221 23.94 -14.79 -8.63
N GLN A 222 23.00 -14.18 -9.33
CA GLN A 222 21.69 -13.81 -8.78
C GLN A 222 20.90 -15.05 -8.34
N THR A 223 20.91 -16.10 -9.17
CA THR A 223 20.25 -17.37 -8.85
C THR A 223 20.93 -18.04 -7.65
N TYR A 224 22.26 -17.98 -7.58
CA TYR A 224 23.03 -18.47 -6.44
C TYR A 224 22.67 -17.73 -5.15
N ASP A 225 22.62 -16.39 -5.16
CA ASP A 225 22.31 -15.59 -3.99
C ASP A 225 20.87 -15.80 -3.51
N TYR A 226 19.92 -15.93 -4.45
CA TYR A 226 18.53 -16.30 -4.15
C TYR A 226 18.44 -17.70 -3.52
N ALA A 227 19.07 -18.72 -4.14
CA ALA A 227 19.07 -20.09 -3.66
C ALA A 227 19.72 -20.23 -2.27
N LYS A 228 20.89 -19.61 -2.08
CA LYS A 228 21.62 -19.59 -0.80
C LYS A 228 20.74 -19.02 0.31
N THR A 229 19.95 -18.00 0.02
CA THR A 229 19.05 -17.37 0.99
C THR A 229 17.95 -18.34 1.43
N ILE A 230 17.30 -19.03 0.49
CA ILE A 230 16.29 -20.06 0.81
C ILE A 230 16.92 -21.22 1.59
N LEU A 231 18.08 -21.71 1.15
CA LEU A 231 18.78 -22.81 1.83
C LEU A 231 19.17 -22.45 3.26
N SER A 232 19.60 -21.20 3.50
CA SER A 232 19.90 -20.67 4.83
C SER A 232 18.67 -20.64 5.72
N LEU A 233 17.53 -20.21 5.18
CA LEU A 233 16.27 -20.14 5.94
C LEU A 233 15.75 -21.53 6.34
N MET A 234 15.74 -22.48 5.40
CA MET A 234 15.19 -23.82 5.64
C MET A 234 16.08 -24.73 6.49
N THR A 235 17.29 -24.28 6.87
CA THR A 235 18.24 -25.05 7.68
C THR A 235 18.44 -24.50 9.09
N ARG A 236 17.58 -23.55 9.53
CA ARG A 236 17.65 -22.94 10.87
C ARG A 236 17.20 -23.87 12.00
N GLU A 237 16.13 -24.64 11.76
CA GLU A 237 15.55 -25.58 12.71
C GLU A 237 15.28 -26.91 11.97
N ARG A 238 15.25 -28.03 12.70
CA ARG A 238 14.91 -29.34 12.12
C ARG A 238 13.43 -29.62 12.29
N HIS A 239 12.78 -30.10 11.24
CA HIS A 239 11.42 -30.62 11.34
C HIS A 239 11.38 -32.16 11.48
N ALA A 240 10.45 -32.68 12.28
CA ALA A 240 10.38 -34.11 12.63
C ALA A 240 10.12 -35.03 11.42
N GLN A 241 9.45 -34.53 10.39
CA GLN A 241 9.15 -35.25 9.14
C GLN A 241 10.09 -34.87 7.99
N GLY A 242 11.27 -34.33 8.31
CA GLY A 242 12.18 -33.72 7.35
C GLY A 242 11.79 -32.28 6.97
N LYS A 243 12.78 -31.59 6.37
CA LYS A 243 12.97 -30.13 6.26
C LYS A 243 12.87 -29.45 7.62
#